data_AF-A0A7Z7LQQ3-F1
#
_entry.id   AF-A0A7Z7LQQ3-F1
#
_cell.length_a   1.000
_cell.length_b   1.000
_cell.length_c   1.000
_cell.angle_alpha   90.00
_cell.angle_beta   90.00
_cell.angle_gamma   90.00
#
_symmetry.space_group_name_H-M   'P 1'
#
loop_
_entity.id
_entity.type
_entity.pdbx_description
1 polymer ?
#
loop_
_entity_poly.entity_id
_entity_poly.type
_entity_poly.pdbx_seq_one_letter_code
_entity_poly.pdbx_strand_id
1 'polypeptide(L)'
;MSNIIATGFNAASNNGEMQSLGEDLRALADMGVDTVELGVTTLDLIAGGRIIKDRAERLVALTKQFDFRYTVHGLVSSNFMDPATCRYQIDAAKALVEICDRIDARILVQHGGCLRPDQIFDRAAADLREREALLELAEFARPYGVRIALENIFTVEPGQYRQTPAEVAETVKAVNHANVVALIDFSHAYIESTYRGLNFREQIAAMAPVAGHLHLHDSFGRPQGFYKGYHLQENTAMGIGDLHMPLGWGDIDWDDIFSELDFLPGTVAMMEIGARYRAEQPESLERARKLMAINDRQKSIAAE
;
A
#
# COMPACT_ATOMS: atom_id res chain seq x y z
N MET A 1 -3.47 -19.26 -14.84
CA MET A 1 -4.24 -18.68 -13.71
C MET A 1 -3.79 -17.24 -13.55
N SER A 2 -4.69 -16.32 -13.22
CA SER A 2 -4.33 -14.92 -12.96
C SER A 2 -3.29 -14.81 -11.85
N ASN A 3 -2.32 -13.90 -11.98
CA ASN A 3 -1.46 -13.54 -10.85
C ASN A 3 -2.18 -12.61 -9.88
N ILE A 4 -3.11 -11.78 -10.35
CA ILE A 4 -3.90 -10.87 -9.51
C ILE A 4 -5.20 -11.57 -9.12
N ILE A 5 -5.33 -11.93 -7.85
CA ILE A 5 -6.39 -12.84 -7.41
C ILE A 5 -7.64 -12.14 -6.89
N ALA A 6 -7.56 -10.83 -6.59
CA ALA A 6 -8.67 -10.08 -6.01
C ALA A 6 -8.47 -8.57 -6.08
N THR A 7 -9.58 -7.85 -5.91
CA THR A 7 -9.60 -6.40 -5.76
C THR A 7 -10.71 -5.94 -4.81
N GLY A 8 -10.58 -4.72 -4.32
CA GLY A 8 -11.56 -4.03 -3.49
C GLY A 8 -11.02 -2.71 -2.99
N PHE A 9 -11.44 -2.25 -1.81
CA PHE A 9 -11.08 -0.93 -1.28
C PHE A 9 -10.43 -1.01 0.10
N ASN A 10 -9.78 0.09 0.49
CA ASN A 10 -9.40 0.31 1.87
C ASN A 10 -10.61 0.71 2.74
N ALA A 11 -10.58 0.29 4.00
CA ALA A 11 -11.56 0.66 5.02
C ALA A 11 -10.86 1.00 6.34
N ALA A 12 -11.30 2.06 6.99
CA ALA A 12 -10.70 2.54 8.23
C ALA A 12 -11.76 3.13 9.16
N SER A 13 -11.46 3.18 10.45
CA SER A 13 -12.30 3.90 11.40
C SER A 13 -12.11 5.41 11.23
N ASN A 14 -13.20 6.17 11.24
CA ASN A 14 -13.16 7.63 11.20
C ASN A 14 -13.09 8.27 12.59
N ASN A 15 -13.20 7.48 13.65
CA ASN A 15 -13.38 7.97 15.02
C ASN A 15 -12.73 7.10 16.12
N GLY A 16 -11.92 6.11 15.77
CA GLY A 16 -11.29 5.22 16.76
C GLY A 16 -12.10 3.98 17.14
N GLU A 17 -13.33 3.85 16.64
CA GLU A 17 -14.27 2.83 17.08
C GLU A 17 -14.69 1.84 15.97
N MET A 18 -14.96 0.60 16.40
CA MET A 18 -15.34 -0.51 15.53
C MET A 18 -16.65 -0.27 14.76
N GLN A 19 -17.54 0.56 15.31
CA GLN A 19 -18.82 0.85 14.67
C GLN A 19 -18.63 1.55 13.32
N SER A 20 -17.77 2.57 13.24
CA SER A 20 -17.55 3.31 11.99
C SER A 20 -16.86 2.46 10.95
N LEU A 21 -15.89 1.62 11.35
CA LEU A 21 -15.32 0.61 10.44
C LEU A 21 -16.41 -0.38 9.96
N GLY A 22 -17.28 -0.83 10.86
CA GLY A 22 -18.35 -1.77 10.52
C GLY A 22 -19.42 -1.18 9.59
N GLU A 23 -19.59 0.14 9.55
CA GLU A 23 -20.44 0.84 8.57
C GLU A 23 -19.80 0.79 7.18
N ASP A 24 -18.50 1.04 7.08
CA ASP A 24 -17.75 0.94 5.83
C ASP A 24 -17.71 -0.49 5.30
N LEU A 25 -17.45 -1.49 6.16
CA LEU A 25 -17.44 -2.90 5.76
C LEU A 25 -18.79 -3.37 5.22
N ARG A 26 -19.91 -2.90 5.78
CA ARG A 26 -21.26 -3.18 5.25
C ARG A 26 -21.46 -2.57 3.87
N ALA A 27 -21.07 -1.31 3.67
CA ALA A 27 -21.18 -0.67 2.38
C ALA A 27 -20.35 -1.39 1.30
N LEU A 28 -19.15 -1.84 1.66
CA LEU A 28 -18.29 -2.64 0.77
C LEU A 28 -18.87 -4.03 0.48
N ALA A 29 -19.54 -4.65 1.46
CA ALA A 29 -20.19 -5.95 1.28
C ALA A 29 -21.38 -5.83 0.32
N ASP A 30 -22.19 -4.79 0.47
CA ASP A 30 -23.32 -4.49 -0.41
C ASP A 30 -22.85 -4.21 -1.86
N MET A 31 -21.64 -3.67 -2.03
CA MET A 31 -21.01 -3.46 -3.34
C MET A 31 -20.45 -4.75 -3.96
N GLY A 32 -20.27 -5.82 -3.17
CA GLY A 32 -19.76 -7.11 -3.63
C GLY A 32 -18.27 -7.08 -3.98
N VAL A 33 -17.44 -6.51 -3.09
CA VAL A 33 -15.97 -6.55 -3.21
C VAL A 33 -15.40 -7.88 -2.70
N ASP A 34 -14.29 -8.33 -3.28
CA ASP A 34 -13.67 -9.61 -2.95
C ASP A 34 -12.70 -9.51 -1.78
N THR A 35 -12.15 -8.31 -1.53
CA THR A 35 -11.08 -8.07 -0.56
C THR A 35 -11.22 -6.69 0.05
N VAL A 36 -10.85 -6.55 1.32
CA VAL A 36 -10.79 -5.25 2.00
C VAL A 36 -9.43 -5.09 2.66
N GLU A 37 -8.81 -3.94 2.45
CA GLU A 37 -7.62 -3.55 3.20
C GLU A 37 -8.01 -2.76 4.43
N LEU A 38 -7.61 -3.23 5.62
CA LEU A 38 -7.97 -2.58 6.88
C LEU A 38 -6.87 -1.62 7.33
N GLY A 39 -7.22 -0.34 7.45
CA GLY A 39 -6.43 0.68 8.14
C GLY A 39 -6.52 0.51 9.66
N VAL A 40 -6.02 -0.60 10.20
CA VAL A 40 -6.19 -1.00 11.61
C VAL A 40 -5.52 -0.05 12.61
N THR A 41 -4.61 0.80 12.14
CA THR A 41 -3.94 1.84 12.93
C THR A 41 -4.89 2.96 13.37
N THR A 42 -6.09 3.03 12.79
CA THR A 42 -7.18 3.93 13.21
C THR A 42 -7.97 3.45 14.42
N LEU A 43 -7.68 2.28 15.00
CA LEU A 43 -8.50 1.62 16.02
C LEU A 43 -7.84 1.45 17.41
N ASP A 44 -6.63 1.98 17.61
CA ASP A 44 -5.83 1.79 18.82
C ASP A 44 -5.70 0.31 19.24
N LEU A 45 -5.41 -0.59 18.29
CA LEU A 45 -5.25 -2.01 18.59
C LEU A 45 -3.94 -2.33 19.31
N ILE A 46 -2.96 -1.43 19.23
CA ILE A 46 -1.60 -1.63 19.71
C ILE A 46 -1.19 -0.42 20.56
N ALA A 47 -0.65 -0.67 21.74
CA ALA A 47 -0.08 0.35 22.62
C ALA A 47 1.36 -0.02 23.01
N GLY A 48 2.32 0.77 22.53
CA GLY A 48 3.75 0.55 22.79
C GLY A 48 4.23 -0.84 22.34
N GLY A 49 3.87 -1.25 21.12
CA GLY A 49 4.26 -2.55 20.55
C GLY A 49 3.50 -3.76 21.10
N ARG A 50 2.45 -3.56 21.91
CA ARG A 50 1.66 -4.64 22.51
C ARG A 50 0.20 -4.57 22.11
N ILE A 51 -0.39 -5.71 21.77
CA ILE A 51 -1.80 -5.81 21.41
C ILE A 51 -2.70 -5.52 22.62
N ILE A 52 -3.67 -4.62 22.44
CA ILE A 52 -4.77 -4.40 23.38
C ILE A 52 -5.81 -5.49 23.12
N LYS A 53 -5.81 -6.51 23.99
CA LYS A 53 -6.59 -7.74 23.84
C LYS A 53 -8.06 -7.47 23.49
N ASP A 54 -8.76 -6.69 24.30
CA ASP A 54 -10.20 -6.45 24.13
C ASP A 54 -10.53 -5.76 22.79
N ARG A 55 -9.67 -4.84 22.32
CA ARG A 55 -9.85 -4.19 21.02
C ARG A 55 -9.57 -5.16 19.86
N ALA A 56 -8.55 -5.99 19.97
CA ALA A 56 -8.28 -7.03 18.97
C ALA A 56 -9.41 -8.08 18.88
N GLU A 57 -9.99 -8.50 20.01
CA GLU A 57 -11.13 -9.42 20.03
C GLU A 57 -12.38 -8.82 19.37
N ARG A 58 -12.63 -7.52 19.59
CA ARG A 58 -13.71 -6.80 18.89
C ARG A 58 -13.48 -6.72 17.38
N LEU A 59 -12.24 -6.52 16.92
CA LEU A 59 -11.90 -6.56 15.50
C LEU A 59 -12.21 -7.93 14.91
N VAL A 60 -11.75 -9.01 15.56
CA VAL A 60 -12.00 -10.40 15.10
C VAL A 60 -13.50 -10.69 15.03
N ALA A 61 -14.27 -10.24 16.03
CA ALA A 61 -15.72 -10.40 16.01
C ALA A 61 -16.41 -9.61 14.89
N LEU A 62 -15.87 -8.44 14.52
CA LEU A 62 -16.37 -7.64 13.41
C LEU A 62 -16.05 -8.30 12.06
N THR A 63 -14.79 -8.67 11.83
CA THR A 63 -14.35 -9.20 10.52
C THR A 63 -15.00 -10.54 10.18
N LYS A 64 -15.33 -11.36 11.19
CA LYS A 64 -16.07 -12.63 11.00
C LYS A 64 -17.52 -12.47 10.49
N GLN A 65 -18.07 -11.25 10.49
CA GLN A 65 -19.42 -11.00 9.98
C GLN A 65 -19.45 -10.88 8.45
N PHE A 66 -18.29 -10.80 7.80
CA PHE A 66 -18.16 -10.60 6.36
C PHE A 66 -17.30 -11.67 5.73
N ASP A 67 -17.60 -12.03 4.49
CA ASP A 67 -16.87 -13.02 3.70
C ASP A 67 -15.82 -12.35 2.80
N PHE A 68 -15.02 -11.47 3.39
CA PHE A 68 -13.91 -10.82 2.68
C PHE A 68 -12.62 -11.59 2.88
N ARG A 69 -11.75 -11.56 1.88
CA ARG A 69 -10.30 -11.64 2.14
C ARG A 69 -9.86 -10.32 2.76
N TYR A 70 -8.95 -10.37 3.73
CA TYR A 70 -8.39 -9.18 4.35
C TYR A 70 -6.90 -8.99 4.01
N THR A 71 -6.52 -7.73 3.83
CA THR A 71 -5.13 -7.25 3.97
C THR A 71 -5.10 -6.19 5.07
N VAL A 72 -3.92 -5.89 5.61
CA VAL A 72 -3.77 -4.88 6.66
C VAL A 72 -2.82 -3.80 6.19
N HIS A 73 -3.28 -2.56 6.26
CA HIS A 73 -2.42 -1.41 6.11
C HIS A 73 -1.71 -1.11 7.44
N GLY A 74 -0.37 -1.09 7.43
CA GLY A 74 0.42 -0.80 8.62
C GLY A 74 0.41 0.68 9.03
N LEU A 75 1.43 1.09 9.77
CA LEU A 75 1.61 2.49 10.17
C LEU A 75 1.93 3.36 8.94
N VAL A 76 1.05 4.32 8.64
CA VAL A 76 1.25 5.32 7.57
C VAL A 76 2.52 6.15 7.79
N SER A 77 2.90 6.40 9.04
CA SER A 77 4.15 7.12 9.36
C SER A 77 5.30 6.16 9.70
N SER A 78 5.27 4.93 9.18
CA SER A 78 6.37 3.99 9.39
C SER A 78 7.65 4.45 8.68
N ASN A 79 8.78 4.14 9.30
CA ASN A 79 10.10 4.55 8.90
C ASN A 79 11.17 3.70 9.62
N PHE A 80 11.52 2.53 9.05
CA PHE A 80 12.62 1.71 9.59
C PHE A 80 14.01 2.35 9.42
N MET A 81 14.14 3.39 8.60
CA MET A 81 15.38 4.14 8.45
C MET A 81 15.71 5.01 9.67
N ASP A 82 14.75 5.37 10.52
CA ASP A 82 15.00 6.23 11.69
C ASP A 82 15.57 5.44 12.88
N PRO A 83 16.84 5.62 13.27
CA PRO A 83 17.42 4.86 14.38
C PRO A 83 16.74 5.14 15.73
N ALA A 84 16.13 6.31 15.93
CA ALA A 84 15.51 6.68 17.19
C ALA A 84 14.22 5.91 17.47
N THR A 85 13.49 5.54 16.42
CA THR A 85 12.17 4.91 16.53
C THR A 85 12.11 3.50 15.94
N CYS A 86 13.10 3.08 15.16
CA CYS A 86 13.13 1.80 14.45
C CYS A 86 12.71 0.60 15.31
N ARG A 87 13.27 0.46 16.54
CA ARG A 87 12.92 -0.65 17.43
C ARG A 87 11.44 -0.67 17.81
N TYR A 88 10.87 0.47 18.18
CA TYR A 88 9.45 0.57 18.54
C TYR A 88 8.54 0.27 17.35
N GLN A 89 8.97 0.64 16.14
CA GLN A 89 8.24 0.36 14.93
C GLN A 89 8.29 -1.11 14.56
N ILE A 90 9.43 -1.80 14.71
CA ILE A 90 9.53 -3.25 14.53
C ILE A 90 8.60 -3.97 15.51
N ASP A 91 8.58 -3.56 16.79
CA ASP A 91 7.70 -4.16 17.80
C ASP A 91 6.21 -3.95 17.45
N ALA A 92 5.84 -2.76 16.97
CA ALA A 92 4.50 -2.49 16.48
C ALA A 92 4.14 -3.31 15.23
N ALA A 93 5.07 -3.46 14.27
CA ALA A 93 4.87 -4.27 13.07
C ALA A 93 4.71 -5.76 13.40
N LYS A 94 5.46 -6.30 14.37
CA LYS A 94 5.28 -7.66 14.88
C LYS A 94 3.91 -7.88 15.51
N ALA A 95 3.43 -6.91 16.29
CA ALA A 95 2.06 -6.95 16.82
C ALA A 95 1.02 -6.88 15.68
N LEU A 96 1.27 -6.12 14.61
CA LEU A 96 0.39 -6.11 13.43
C LEU A 96 0.39 -7.44 12.68
N VAL A 97 1.52 -8.15 12.58
CA VAL A 97 1.58 -9.51 12.03
C VAL A 97 0.67 -10.46 12.81
N GLU A 98 0.70 -10.41 14.14
CA GLU A 98 -0.20 -11.21 14.98
C GLU A 98 -1.67 -10.79 14.80
N ILE A 99 -1.97 -9.51 14.58
CA ILE A 99 -3.33 -9.05 14.24
C ILE A 99 -3.75 -9.63 12.89
N CYS A 100 -2.87 -9.64 11.88
CA CYS A 100 -3.14 -10.22 10.56
C CYS A 100 -3.54 -11.69 10.69
N ASP A 101 -2.78 -12.47 11.45
CA ASP A 101 -3.08 -13.89 11.71
C ASP A 101 -4.49 -14.09 12.30
N ARG A 102 -4.86 -13.29 13.30
CA ARG A 102 -6.17 -13.38 13.99
C ARG A 102 -7.38 -13.11 13.09
N ILE A 103 -7.20 -12.35 12.01
CA ILE A 103 -8.27 -11.99 11.06
C ILE A 103 -8.09 -12.66 9.69
N ASP A 104 -7.19 -13.64 9.59
CA ASP A 104 -6.87 -14.35 8.35
C ASP A 104 -6.31 -13.44 7.22
N ALA A 105 -5.71 -12.30 7.57
CA ALA A 105 -5.01 -11.46 6.61
C ALA A 105 -3.60 -12.00 6.32
N ARG A 106 -3.16 -11.90 5.06
CA ARG A 106 -1.88 -12.47 4.60
C ARG A 106 -0.92 -11.45 3.97
N ILE A 107 -1.31 -10.18 3.96
CA ILE A 107 -0.47 -9.04 3.60
C ILE A 107 -0.50 -8.04 4.74
N LEU A 108 0.69 -7.55 5.13
CA LEU A 108 0.88 -6.37 5.95
C LEU A 108 1.65 -5.32 5.14
N VAL A 109 1.04 -4.18 4.89
CA VAL A 109 1.68 -3.05 4.20
C VAL A 109 2.65 -2.35 5.16
N GLN A 110 3.86 -2.07 4.67
CA GLN A 110 4.92 -1.35 5.37
C GLN A 110 5.43 -0.24 4.46
N HIS A 111 5.34 1.02 4.90
CA HIS A 111 5.85 2.14 4.09
C HIS A 111 7.38 2.11 4.02
N GLY A 112 7.93 2.45 2.86
CA GLY A 112 9.34 2.74 2.70
C GLY A 112 9.77 3.92 3.57
N GLY A 113 10.94 3.80 4.19
CA GLY A 113 11.49 4.78 5.09
C GLY A 113 11.90 6.09 4.42
N CYS A 114 12.29 7.05 5.26
CA CYS A 114 12.78 8.34 4.80
C CYS A 114 13.82 8.93 5.74
N LEU A 115 14.61 9.87 5.22
CA LEU A 115 15.50 10.73 6.01
C LEU A 115 15.22 12.19 5.73
N ARG A 116 15.48 13.03 6.73
CA ARG A 116 15.40 14.49 6.59
C ARG A 116 16.49 15.02 5.66
N PRO A 117 16.33 16.24 5.11
CA PRO A 117 17.29 16.83 4.17
C PRO A 117 18.72 16.98 4.71
N ASP A 118 18.88 17.13 6.03
CA ASP A 118 20.16 17.30 6.70
C ASP A 118 20.94 15.99 6.94
N GLN A 119 20.36 14.84 6.60
CA GLN A 119 20.91 13.50 6.90
C GLN A 119 21.55 12.82 5.68
N ILE A 120 22.13 13.58 4.75
CA ILE A 120 22.67 13.03 3.48
C ILE A 120 23.74 11.95 3.71
N PHE A 121 24.59 12.13 4.73
CA PHE A 121 25.66 11.17 5.05
C PHE A 121 25.16 9.88 5.71
N ASP A 122 23.89 9.83 6.13
CA ASP A 122 23.30 8.67 6.82
C ASP A 122 22.62 7.69 5.87
N ARG A 123 22.45 8.03 4.57
CA ARG A 123 21.64 7.25 3.61
C ARG A 123 22.02 5.78 3.54
N ALA A 124 23.30 5.47 3.34
CA ALA A 124 23.75 4.07 3.24
C ALA A 124 23.48 3.27 4.52
N ALA A 125 23.66 3.89 5.70
CA ALA A 125 23.37 3.26 6.98
C ALA A 125 21.85 3.11 7.21
N ALA A 126 21.05 4.04 6.71
CA ALA A 126 19.60 3.99 6.76
C ALA A 126 19.02 2.89 5.87
N ASP A 127 19.49 2.76 4.63
CA ASP A 127 19.07 1.68 3.72
C ASP A 127 19.44 0.30 4.30
N LEU A 128 20.63 0.17 4.89
CA LEU A 128 21.03 -1.05 5.58
C LEU A 128 20.09 -1.36 6.76
N ARG A 129 19.79 -0.36 7.60
CA ARG A 129 18.88 -0.51 8.74
C ARG A 129 17.48 -0.95 8.32
N GLU A 130 16.95 -0.38 7.24
CA GLU A 130 15.66 -0.80 6.69
C GLU A 130 15.67 -2.26 6.24
N ARG A 131 16.72 -2.69 5.52
CA ARG A 131 16.88 -4.09 5.09
C ARG A 131 16.98 -5.05 6.27
N GLU A 132 17.75 -4.70 7.30
CA GLU A 132 17.88 -5.50 8.52
C GLU A 132 16.54 -5.60 9.28
N ALA A 133 15.81 -4.49 9.39
CA ALA A 133 14.49 -4.45 10.02
C ALA A 133 13.45 -5.28 9.25
N LEU A 134 13.45 -5.18 7.92
CA LEU A 134 12.59 -6.00 7.05
C LEU A 134 12.91 -7.49 7.19
N LEU A 135 14.18 -7.87 7.21
CA LEU A 135 14.59 -9.25 7.42
C LEU A 135 14.14 -9.77 8.79
N GLU A 136 14.34 -8.98 9.85
CA GLU A 136 13.89 -9.34 11.20
C GLU A 136 12.37 -9.55 11.26
N LEU A 137 11.60 -8.64 10.66
CA LEU A 137 10.14 -8.73 10.61
C LEU A 137 9.68 -9.92 9.75
N ALA A 138 10.36 -10.19 8.64
CA ALA A 138 10.02 -11.29 7.74
C ALA A 138 10.25 -12.66 8.37
N GLU A 139 11.35 -12.85 9.11
CA GLU A 139 11.59 -14.09 9.88
C GLU A 139 10.53 -14.27 10.98
N PHE A 140 10.11 -13.19 11.63
CA PHE A 140 9.01 -13.23 12.60
C PHE A 140 7.67 -13.56 11.94
N ALA A 141 7.40 -13.04 10.73
CA ALA A 141 6.15 -13.24 10.00
C ALA A 141 6.03 -14.62 9.34
N ARG A 142 7.16 -15.31 9.11
CA ARG A 142 7.20 -16.63 8.45
C ARG A 142 6.21 -17.67 9.02
N PRO A 143 6.16 -17.96 10.33
CA PRO A 143 5.22 -18.94 10.87
C PRO A 143 3.74 -18.55 10.74
N TYR A 144 3.45 -17.25 10.57
CA TYR A 144 2.08 -16.74 10.39
C TYR A 144 1.65 -16.72 8.91
N GLY A 145 2.58 -16.99 7.97
CA GLY A 145 2.29 -16.91 6.54
C GLY A 145 1.95 -15.50 6.05
N VAL A 146 2.29 -14.46 6.81
CA VAL A 146 2.05 -13.06 6.43
C VAL A 146 3.23 -12.57 5.59
N ARG A 147 2.95 -11.96 4.44
CA ARG A 147 3.96 -11.24 3.64
C ARG A 147 3.95 -9.75 4.00
N ILE A 148 5.14 -9.19 4.14
CA ILE A 148 5.38 -7.76 4.30
C ILE A 148 5.47 -7.15 2.91
N ALA A 149 4.58 -6.23 2.58
CA ALA A 149 4.56 -5.54 1.31
C ALA A 149 5.17 -4.15 1.49
N LEU A 150 6.40 -3.96 1.00
CA LEU A 150 7.14 -2.71 1.11
C LEU A 150 6.67 -1.72 0.04
N GLU A 151 6.01 -0.65 0.49
CA GLU A 151 5.42 0.37 -0.38
C GLU A 151 6.43 1.44 -0.81
N ASN A 152 6.41 1.79 -2.09
CA ASN A 152 7.06 2.99 -2.58
C ASN A 152 6.28 4.25 -2.16
N ILE A 153 6.93 5.14 -1.41
CA ILE A 153 6.35 6.42 -0.99
C ILE A 153 7.08 7.56 -1.68
N PHE A 154 6.34 8.61 -2.02
CA PHE A 154 6.89 9.81 -2.65
C PHE A 154 7.46 10.81 -1.64
N THR A 155 8.32 11.68 -2.13
CA THR A 155 8.91 12.77 -1.36
C THR A 155 7.84 13.78 -0.96
N VAL A 156 7.56 13.88 0.35
CA VAL A 156 6.53 14.79 0.89
C VAL A 156 7.08 16.15 1.29
N GLU A 157 8.39 16.26 1.48
CA GLU A 157 9.08 17.48 1.91
C GLU A 157 10.33 17.76 1.05
N PRO A 158 10.62 19.03 0.71
CA PRO A 158 11.81 19.37 -0.06
C PRO A 158 13.11 18.85 0.57
N GLY A 159 13.89 18.11 -0.21
CA GLY A 159 15.18 17.55 0.20
C GLY A 159 15.10 16.26 1.03
N GLN A 160 13.91 15.79 1.39
CA GLN A 160 13.74 14.48 2.05
C GLN A 160 14.31 13.38 1.14
N TYR A 161 15.02 12.44 1.74
CA TYR A 161 15.45 11.24 1.06
C TYR A 161 14.40 10.14 1.25
N ARG A 162 14.04 9.50 0.14
CA ARG A 162 13.32 8.24 0.06
C ARG A 162 13.95 7.41 -1.05
N GLN A 163 13.81 6.10 -0.96
CA GLN A 163 14.13 5.21 -2.07
C GLN A 163 13.14 5.48 -3.21
N THR A 164 13.67 5.57 -4.43
CA THR A 164 12.87 5.56 -5.66
C THR A 164 12.15 4.22 -5.80
N PRO A 165 11.10 4.13 -6.64
CA PRO A 165 10.40 2.85 -6.84
C PRO A 165 11.35 1.71 -7.28
N ALA A 166 12.31 1.97 -8.16
CA ALA A 166 13.31 0.99 -8.54
C ALA A 166 14.24 0.59 -7.37
N GLU A 167 14.64 1.55 -6.51
CA GLU A 167 15.46 1.24 -5.32
C GLU A 167 14.67 0.41 -4.29
N VAL A 168 13.36 0.62 -4.15
CA VAL A 168 12.48 -0.25 -3.34
C VAL A 168 12.53 -1.69 -3.87
N ALA A 169 12.45 -1.87 -5.19
CA ALA A 169 12.58 -3.19 -5.81
C ALA A 169 13.94 -3.84 -5.50
N GLU A 170 15.03 -3.06 -5.56
CA GLU A 170 16.37 -3.54 -5.20
C GLU A 170 16.48 -3.87 -3.71
N THR A 171 15.82 -3.12 -2.82
CA THR A 171 15.74 -3.45 -1.40
C THR A 171 15.03 -4.78 -1.17
N VAL A 172 13.89 -5.04 -1.81
CA VAL A 172 13.18 -6.33 -1.73
C VAL A 172 14.05 -7.48 -2.23
N LYS A 173 14.72 -7.31 -3.38
CA LYS A 173 15.66 -8.31 -3.93
C LYS A 173 16.85 -8.55 -3.00
N ALA A 174 17.37 -7.51 -2.37
CA ALA A 174 18.52 -7.61 -1.46
C ALA A 174 18.17 -8.32 -0.15
N VAL A 175 16.96 -8.10 0.39
CA VAL A 175 16.47 -8.86 1.56
C VAL A 175 16.28 -10.35 1.21
N ASN A 176 15.85 -10.64 -0.02
CA ASN A 176 15.76 -12.01 -0.58
C ASN A 176 15.04 -13.01 0.35
N HIS A 177 13.85 -12.63 0.83
CA HIS A 177 13.05 -13.46 1.72
C HIS A 177 11.62 -13.62 1.18
N ALA A 178 11.08 -14.83 1.20
CA ALA A 178 9.76 -15.14 0.61
C ALA A 178 8.58 -14.38 1.25
N ASN A 179 8.73 -13.94 2.50
CA ASN A 179 7.78 -13.09 3.21
C ASN A 179 7.97 -11.59 2.98
N VAL A 180 8.83 -11.16 2.05
CA VAL A 180 8.97 -9.75 1.66
C VAL A 180 8.69 -9.62 0.17
N VAL A 181 7.77 -8.73 -0.17
CA VAL A 181 7.42 -8.37 -1.54
C VAL A 181 7.38 -6.85 -1.67
N ALA A 182 7.44 -6.32 -2.88
CA ALA A 182 7.11 -4.92 -3.12
C ALA A 182 5.59 -4.72 -3.13
N LEU A 183 5.18 -3.52 -2.74
CA LEU A 183 3.88 -2.95 -3.03
C LEU A 183 4.10 -1.80 -4.02
N ILE A 184 3.43 -1.85 -5.17
CA ILE A 184 3.42 -0.72 -6.10
C ILE A 184 2.21 0.15 -5.81
N ASP A 185 2.45 1.33 -5.25
CA ASP A 185 1.49 2.43 -5.38
C ASP A 185 1.84 3.21 -6.64
N PHE A 186 0.98 3.11 -7.65
CA PHE A 186 1.24 3.69 -8.97
C PHE A 186 1.22 5.22 -8.95
N SER A 187 0.34 5.82 -8.17
CA SER A 187 0.23 7.27 -8.06
C SER A 187 1.45 7.85 -7.31
N HIS A 188 1.85 7.22 -6.20
CA HIS A 188 3.08 7.57 -5.47
C HIS A 188 4.31 7.43 -6.37
N ALA A 189 4.41 6.34 -7.13
CA ALA A 189 5.51 6.13 -8.07
C ALA A 189 5.55 7.22 -9.15
N TYR A 190 4.38 7.65 -9.64
CA TYR A 190 4.29 8.69 -10.66
C TYR A 190 4.66 10.08 -10.12
N ILE A 191 4.19 10.42 -8.91
CA ILE A 191 4.54 11.66 -8.22
C ILE A 191 6.05 11.71 -7.95
N GLU A 192 6.62 10.63 -7.39
CA GLU A 192 8.06 10.57 -7.10
C GLU A 192 8.89 10.63 -8.38
N SER A 193 8.48 9.93 -9.43
CA SER A 193 9.18 9.95 -10.72
C SER A 193 9.21 11.36 -11.30
N THR A 194 8.07 12.06 -11.29
CA THR A 194 7.99 13.45 -11.77
C THR A 194 8.85 14.38 -10.91
N TYR A 195 8.78 14.24 -9.58
CA TYR A 195 9.58 15.04 -8.65
C TYR A 195 11.09 14.88 -8.88
N ARG A 196 11.54 13.65 -9.17
CA ARG A 196 12.95 13.30 -9.36
C ARG A 196 13.44 13.43 -10.80
N GLY A 197 12.55 13.71 -11.76
CA GLY A 197 12.87 13.72 -13.19
C GLY A 197 13.21 12.33 -13.74
N LEU A 198 12.60 11.28 -13.19
CA LEU A 198 12.75 9.89 -13.60
C LEU A 198 11.64 9.48 -14.57
N ASN A 199 11.88 8.40 -15.31
CA ASN A 199 10.86 7.78 -16.15
C ASN A 199 9.94 6.89 -15.31
N PHE A 200 8.68 7.31 -15.13
CA PHE A 200 7.66 6.58 -14.38
C PHE A 200 7.50 5.11 -14.83
N ARG A 201 7.43 4.86 -16.14
CA ARG A 201 7.26 3.51 -16.71
C ARG A 201 8.43 2.59 -16.34
N GLU A 202 9.66 3.08 -16.45
CA GLU A 202 10.86 2.30 -16.08
C GLU A 202 10.88 1.99 -14.57
N GLN A 203 10.44 2.94 -13.74
CA GLN A 203 10.39 2.77 -12.29
C GLN A 203 9.40 1.67 -11.86
N ILE A 204 8.18 1.66 -12.38
CA ILE A 204 7.20 0.61 -12.07
C ILE A 204 7.54 -0.73 -12.72
N ALA A 205 8.18 -0.73 -13.90
CA ALA A 205 8.66 -1.95 -14.55
C ALA A 205 9.75 -2.64 -13.72
N ALA A 206 10.62 -1.87 -13.05
CA ALA A 206 11.63 -2.42 -12.14
C ALA A 206 11.01 -3.10 -10.90
N MET A 207 9.87 -2.59 -10.41
CA MET A 207 9.16 -3.15 -9.25
C MET A 207 8.31 -4.37 -9.58
N ALA A 208 7.66 -4.39 -10.75
CA ALA A 208 6.64 -5.39 -11.09
C ALA A 208 7.06 -6.85 -10.82
N PRO A 209 8.28 -7.31 -11.17
CA PRO A 209 8.70 -8.70 -10.96
C PRO A 209 8.76 -9.15 -9.49
N VAL A 210 8.80 -8.20 -8.55
CA VAL A 210 8.84 -8.47 -7.10
C VAL A 210 7.59 -7.95 -6.37
N ALA A 211 6.61 -7.41 -7.09
CA ALA A 211 5.41 -6.85 -6.52
C ALA A 211 4.37 -7.94 -6.23
N GLY A 212 3.91 -8.01 -4.98
CA GLY A 212 2.91 -8.98 -4.50
C GLY A 212 1.64 -8.33 -3.94
N HIS A 213 1.54 -7.00 -4.03
CA HIS A 213 0.41 -6.17 -3.62
C HIS A 213 0.45 -4.88 -4.43
N LEU A 214 -0.71 -4.31 -4.77
CA LEU A 214 -0.79 -3.11 -5.62
C LEU A 214 -1.79 -2.13 -5.02
N HIS A 215 -1.45 -0.84 -5.01
CA HIS A 215 -2.37 0.24 -4.68
C HIS A 215 -2.78 1.00 -5.94
N LEU A 216 -4.10 1.09 -6.17
CA LEU A 216 -4.73 1.66 -7.34
C LEU A 216 -5.53 2.90 -6.95
N HIS A 217 -5.04 4.06 -7.36
CA HIS A 217 -5.79 5.31 -7.34
C HIS A 217 -5.19 6.25 -8.35
N ASP A 218 -5.99 7.19 -8.83
CA ASP A 218 -5.57 8.03 -9.94
C ASP A 218 -5.02 9.39 -9.49
N SER A 219 -4.09 9.91 -10.28
CA SER A 219 -3.50 11.23 -10.13
C SER A 219 -2.97 11.73 -11.48
N PHE A 220 -2.26 12.85 -11.45
CA PHE A 220 -1.59 13.41 -12.63
C PHE A 220 -0.06 13.41 -12.47
N GLY A 221 0.45 12.68 -11.46
CA GLY A 221 1.88 12.62 -11.15
C GLY A 221 2.52 13.94 -10.72
N ARG A 222 1.73 14.99 -10.45
CA ARG A 222 2.28 16.33 -10.16
C ARG A 222 2.56 16.48 -8.66
N PRO A 223 3.80 16.77 -8.23
CA PRO A 223 4.12 16.99 -6.82
C PRO A 223 3.40 18.22 -6.24
N GLN A 224 3.14 18.21 -4.93
CA GLN A 224 2.44 19.31 -4.23
C GLN A 224 3.14 20.67 -4.39
N GLY A 225 4.47 20.69 -4.38
CA GLY A 225 5.27 21.91 -4.42
C GLY A 225 4.90 22.88 -3.29
N PHE A 226 4.62 24.13 -3.64
CA PHE A 226 4.18 25.18 -2.68
C PHE A 226 2.68 25.47 -2.75
N TYR A 227 1.93 24.79 -3.63
CA TYR A 227 0.51 25.06 -3.81
C TYR A 227 -0.25 24.71 -2.53
N LYS A 228 -1.19 25.57 -2.13
CA LYS A 228 -2.07 25.35 -0.99
C LYS A 228 -3.48 25.76 -1.41
N GLY A 229 -4.27 24.79 -1.87
CA GLY A 229 -5.66 25.01 -2.22
C GLY A 229 -6.44 25.53 -1.00
N TYR A 230 -7.39 26.44 -1.23
CA TYR A 230 -8.29 26.89 -0.17
C TYR A 230 -9.32 25.81 0.16
N HIS A 231 -9.86 25.18 -0.88
CA HIS A 231 -10.61 23.93 -0.79
C HIS A 231 -9.77 22.73 -1.24
N LEU A 232 -10.01 21.57 -0.63
CA LEU A 232 -9.35 20.31 -1.02
C LEU A 232 -9.57 19.97 -2.50
N GLN A 233 -10.72 20.32 -3.06
CA GLN A 233 -11.10 20.10 -4.46
C GLN A 233 -10.22 20.88 -5.45
N GLU A 234 -9.56 21.96 -5.01
CA GLU A 234 -8.66 22.71 -5.89
C GLU A 234 -7.42 21.90 -6.26
N ASN A 235 -6.89 21.06 -5.37
CA ASN A 235 -5.82 20.14 -5.72
C ASN A 235 -6.26 19.17 -6.82
N THR A 236 -7.49 18.65 -6.73
CA THR A 236 -8.09 17.81 -7.77
C THR A 236 -8.26 18.56 -9.09
N ALA A 237 -8.80 19.79 -9.05
CA ALA A 237 -8.97 20.62 -10.24
C ALA A 237 -7.63 20.96 -10.93
N MET A 238 -6.56 21.12 -10.15
CA MET A 238 -5.21 21.40 -10.65
C MET A 238 -4.41 20.14 -10.98
N GLY A 239 -4.89 18.97 -10.56
CA GLY A 239 -4.17 17.71 -10.66
C GLY A 239 -2.88 17.65 -9.83
N ILE A 240 -2.84 18.31 -8.66
CA ILE A 240 -1.63 18.47 -7.85
C ILE A 240 -1.71 17.64 -6.57
N GLY A 241 -0.65 16.90 -6.29
CA GLY A 241 -0.46 16.13 -5.07
C GLY A 241 -1.02 14.72 -5.16
N ASP A 242 -1.10 14.10 -3.99
CA ASP A 242 -1.65 12.77 -3.81
C ASP A 242 -3.18 12.86 -3.64
N LEU A 243 -3.90 12.50 -4.70
CA LEU A 243 -5.31 12.88 -4.86
C LEU A 243 -6.30 11.77 -4.49
N HIS A 244 -5.83 10.51 -4.43
CA HIS A 244 -6.64 9.31 -4.18
C HIS A 244 -7.95 9.29 -5.00
N MET A 245 -7.85 9.57 -6.30
CA MET A 245 -9.02 9.72 -7.18
C MET A 245 -9.56 8.38 -7.68
N PRO A 246 -10.84 8.35 -8.13
CA PRO A 246 -11.38 7.24 -8.90
C PRO A 246 -10.54 6.89 -10.12
N LEU A 247 -10.50 5.61 -10.46
CA LEU A 247 -9.74 5.13 -11.61
C LEU A 247 -10.32 5.68 -12.91
N GLY A 248 -9.47 6.35 -13.71
CA GLY A 248 -9.83 6.99 -14.97
C GLY A 248 -10.08 8.50 -14.87
N TRP A 249 -9.95 9.10 -13.68
CA TRP A 249 -10.04 10.56 -13.52
C TRP A 249 -8.71 11.29 -13.73
N GLY A 250 -7.59 10.57 -13.58
CA GLY A 250 -6.25 11.10 -13.79
C GLY A 250 -5.73 10.79 -15.19
N ASP A 251 -4.41 10.84 -15.35
CA ASP A 251 -3.73 10.54 -16.62
C ASP A 251 -2.78 9.32 -16.55
N ILE A 252 -2.93 8.48 -15.52
CA ILE A 252 -2.24 7.19 -15.47
C ILE A 252 -2.80 6.28 -16.57
N ASP A 253 -1.94 5.89 -17.50
CA ASP A 253 -2.28 4.99 -18.60
C ASP A 253 -2.36 3.53 -18.13
N TRP A 254 -3.43 3.22 -17.42
CA TRP A 254 -3.67 1.95 -16.73
C TRP A 254 -3.71 0.74 -17.67
N ASP A 255 -4.32 0.87 -18.85
CA ASP A 255 -4.50 -0.26 -19.77
C ASP A 255 -3.15 -0.73 -20.31
N ASP A 256 -2.29 0.20 -20.73
CA ASP A 256 -0.97 -0.13 -21.23
C ASP A 256 -0.10 -0.76 -20.13
N ILE A 257 -0.11 -0.17 -18.92
CA ILE A 257 0.61 -0.70 -17.73
C ILE A 257 0.21 -2.14 -17.45
N PHE A 258 -1.09 -2.42 -17.34
CA PHE A 258 -1.58 -3.76 -17.00
C PHE A 258 -1.44 -4.74 -18.16
N SER A 259 -1.28 -4.25 -19.40
CA SER A 259 -0.99 -5.08 -20.56
C SER A 259 0.50 -5.41 -20.72
N GLU A 260 1.39 -4.64 -20.10
CA GLU A 260 2.85 -4.81 -20.21
C GLU A 260 3.45 -5.53 -18.99
N LEU A 261 3.03 -5.14 -17.78
CA LEU A 261 3.70 -5.55 -16.55
C LEU A 261 3.19 -6.89 -16.00
N ASP A 262 4.14 -7.68 -15.48
CA ASP A 262 3.86 -8.93 -14.79
C ASP A 262 4.19 -8.82 -13.29
N PHE A 263 3.21 -9.18 -12.46
CA PHE A 263 3.31 -9.17 -10.99
C PHE A 263 3.48 -10.58 -10.41
N LEU A 264 3.82 -10.72 -9.13
CA LEU A 264 3.93 -12.03 -8.49
C LEU A 264 2.57 -12.76 -8.40
N PRO A 265 2.54 -14.10 -8.40
CA PRO A 265 1.31 -14.86 -8.15
C PRO A 265 0.70 -14.54 -6.78
N GLY A 266 -0.63 -14.55 -6.71
CA GLY A 266 -1.36 -14.24 -5.49
C GLY A 266 -1.31 -12.75 -5.12
N THR A 267 -1.09 -11.87 -6.10
CA THR A 267 -1.13 -10.42 -5.94
C THR A 267 -2.56 -9.96 -5.68
N VAL A 268 -2.72 -9.01 -4.77
CA VAL A 268 -3.99 -8.33 -4.50
C VAL A 268 -3.89 -6.90 -5.00
N ALA A 269 -4.92 -6.43 -5.70
CA ALA A 269 -5.00 -5.07 -6.22
C ALA A 269 -6.00 -4.24 -5.40
N MET A 270 -5.52 -3.37 -4.53
CA MET A 270 -6.35 -2.59 -3.62
C MET A 270 -6.52 -1.16 -4.10
N MET A 271 -7.76 -0.71 -4.16
CA MET A 271 -8.07 0.67 -4.53
C MET A 271 -8.03 1.56 -3.28
N GLU A 272 -7.13 2.55 -3.28
CA GLU A 272 -7.02 3.57 -2.24
C GLU A 272 -7.78 4.83 -2.67
N ILE A 273 -9.10 4.72 -2.78
CA ILE A 273 -9.95 5.83 -3.19
C ILE A 273 -10.42 6.60 -1.95
N GLY A 274 -10.20 7.92 -1.95
CA GLY A 274 -10.56 8.77 -0.82
C GLY A 274 -12.06 8.70 -0.50
N ALA A 275 -12.41 8.75 0.79
CA ALA A 275 -13.79 8.60 1.27
C ALA A 275 -14.80 9.61 0.68
N ARG A 276 -14.33 10.76 0.15
CA ARG A 276 -15.16 11.73 -0.58
C ARG A 276 -15.68 11.21 -1.92
N TYR A 277 -15.11 10.13 -2.43
CA TYR A 277 -15.42 9.51 -3.72
C TYR A 277 -16.13 8.14 -3.57
N ARG A 278 -16.83 7.93 -2.45
CA ARG A 278 -17.60 6.68 -2.22
C ARG A 278 -18.66 6.44 -3.28
N ALA A 279 -19.24 7.50 -3.85
CA ALA A 279 -20.23 7.37 -4.91
C ALA A 279 -19.65 6.79 -6.21
N GLU A 280 -18.34 6.99 -6.43
CA GLU A 280 -17.59 6.58 -7.62
C GLU A 280 -16.87 5.23 -7.45
N GLN A 281 -16.92 4.63 -6.25
CA GLN A 281 -16.33 3.32 -5.99
C GLN A 281 -16.90 2.21 -6.90
N PRO A 282 -18.21 2.11 -7.19
CA PRO A 282 -18.73 1.07 -8.09
C PRO A 282 -18.11 1.09 -9.49
N GLU A 283 -17.93 2.28 -10.07
CA GLU A 283 -17.30 2.44 -11.39
C GLU A 283 -15.81 2.08 -11.34
N SER A 284 -15.12 2.46 -10.26
CA SER A 284 -13.72 2.10 -10.05
C SER A 284 -13.53 0.59 -9.86
N LEU A 285 -14.46 -0.08 -9.19
CA LEU A 285 -14.44 -1.54 -9.04
C LEU A 285 -14.60 -2.25 -10.39
N GLU A 286 -15.51 -1.76 -11.24
CA GLU A 286 -15.63 -2.27 -12.61
C GLU A 286 -14.33 -2.04 -13.40
N ARG A 287 -13.72 -0.86 -13.24
CA ARG A 287 -12.45 -0.53 -13.90
C ARG A 287 -11.31 -1.44 -13.44
N ALA A 288 -11.14 -1.66 -12.14
CA ALA A 288 -10.12 -2.56 -11.59
C ALA A 288 -10.29 -4.01 -12.09
N ARG A 289 -11.52 -4.51 -12.15
CA ARG A 289 -11.82 -5.84 -12.73
C ARG A 289 -11.43 -5.94 -14.21
N LYS A 290 -11.61 -4.87 -14.99
CA LYS A 290 -11.14 -4.82 -16.39
C LYS A 290 -9.61 -4.85 -16.48
N LEU A 291 -8.91 -4.12 -15.60
CA LEU A 291 -7.45 -4.11 -15.56
C LEU A 291 -6.89 -5.50 -15.21
N MET A 292 -7.48 -6.19 -14.24
CA MET A 292 -7.13 -7.58 -13.92
C MET A 292 -7.31 -8.49 -15.15
N ALA A 293 -8.43 -8.36 -15.87
CA ALA A 293 -8.67 -9.15 -17.08
C ALA A 293 -7.69 -8.84 -18.23
N ILE A 294 -7.19 -7.61 -18.34
CA ILE A 294 -6.14 -7.23 -19.31
C ILE A 294 -4.84 -7.96 -18.96
N ASN A 295 -4.43 -7.91 -17.69
CA ASN A 295 -3.22 -8.60 -17.23
C ASN A 295 -3.25 -10.11 -17.46
N ASP A 296 -4.44 -10.71 -17.30
CA ASP A 296 -4.62 -12.15 -17.54
C ASP A 296 -4.48 -12.56 -19.00
N ARG A 297 -4.97 -11.72 -19.91
CA ARG A 297 -4.93 -12.01 -21.35
C ARG A 297 -3.50 -11.96 -21.89
N GLN A 298 -2.68 -11.02 -21.44
CA GLN A 298 -1.27 -10.96 -21.81
C GLN A 298 -0.57 -12.29 -21.48
N LYS A 299 -0.84 -12.87 -20.31
CA LYS A 299 -0.25 -14.16 -19.93
C LYS A 299 -0.68 -15.32 -20.81
N SER A 300 -1.94 -15.34 -21.23
CA SER A 300 -2.42 -16.41 -22.13
C SER A 300 -1.69 -16.39 -23.47
N ILE A 301 -1.36 -15.20 -23.97
CA ILE A 301 -0.61 -15.02 -25.23
C ILE A 301 0.88 -15.34 -25.05
N ALA A 302 1.48 -14.97 -23.92
CA ALA A 302 2.90 -15.24 -23.64
C ALA A 302 3.20 -16.73 -23.35
N ALA A 303 2.19 -17.54 -23.06
CA ALA A 303 2.32 -18.97 -22.78
C ALA A 303 2.08 -19.88 -24.00
N GLU A 304 1.72 -19.31 -25.17
CA GLU A 304 1.60 -19.99 -26.47
C GLU A 304 2.89 -19.86 -27.30
#